data_AF-A0A3D5MJZ0-F1
#
_entry.id   AF-A0A3D5MJZ0-F1
#
_cell.length_a   1.000
_cell.length_b   1.000
_cell.length_c   1.000
_cell.angle_alpha   90.00
_cell.angle_beta   90.00
_cell.angle_gamma   90.00
#
_symmetry.space_group_name_H-M   'P 1'
#
loop_
_entity.id
_entity.type
_entity.pdbx_description
1 polymer ?
#
loop_
_entity_poly.entity_id
_entity_poly.type
_entity_poly.pdbx_seq_one_letter_code
_entity_poly.pdbx_strand_id
1 'polypeptide(L)'
;MVDVDSIAQAGGVTSARLARVPAKGEPTDLSHSIGTISFRCAANQSKAGEEVYYGPDGAEQERIDDGYDFEPIVRNSLDSFVKEIVCEDKRGTAAFPTIRAFIEAGRPDSR
;
A
#
# COMPACT_ATOMS: atom_id res chain seq x y z
N MET A 1 -2.69 3.62 0.70
CA MET A 1 -3.97 2.95 0.41
C MET A 1 -3.71 1.48 0.17
N VAL A 2 -4.54 0.59 0.72
CA VAL A 2 -4.41 -0.86 0.52
C VAL A 2 -5.42 -1.29 -0.53
N ASP A 3 -4.96 -2.03 -1.55
CA ASP A 3 -5.84 -2.69 -2.50
C ASP A 3 -6.33 -4.00 -1.88
N VAL A 4 -7.56 -3.96 -1.36
CA VAL A 4 -8.18 -5.07 -0.65
C VAL A 4 -8.45 -6.27 -1.56
N ASP A 5 -8.71 -6.05 -2.84
CA ASP A 5 -8.99 -7.11 -3.80
C ASP A 5 -7.71 -7.88 -4.19
N SER A 6 -6.54 -7.29 -3.91
CA SER A 6 -5.24 -7.95 -4.12
C SER A 6 -4.77 -8.82 -2.95
N ILE A 7 -5.54 -8.91 -1.86
CA ILE A 7 -5.15 -9.71 -0.69
C ILE A 7 -5.08 -11.19 -1.08
N ALA A 8 -3.90 -11.78 -0.93
CA ALA A 8 -3.65 -13.19 -1.25
C ALA A 8 -2.95 -13.90 -0.09
N GLN A 9 -3.23 -15.18 0.09
CA GLN A 9 -2.59 -16.02 1.10
C GLN A 9 -1.86 -17.19 0.44
N ALA A 10 -0.58 -17.36 0.79
CA ALA A 10 0.24 -18.47 0.32
C ALA A 10 1.31 -18.82 1.36
N GLY A 11 1.43 -20.10 1.71
CA GLY A 11 2.53 -20.58 2.57
C GLY A 11 2.64 -19.89 3.94
N GLY A 12 1.52 -19.49 4.55
CA GLY A 12 1.51 -18.77 5.83
C GLY A 12 1.87 -17.28 5.74
N VAL A 13 1.99 -16.74 4.54
CA VAL A 13 2.17 -15.31 4.25
C VAL A 13 0.87 -14.76 3.67
N THR A 14 0.46 -13.58 4.13
CA THR A 14 -0.62 -12.79 3.52
C THR A 14 0.00 -11.57 2.84
N SER A 15 -0.25 -11.37 1.56
CA SER A 15 0.28 -10.23 0.79
C SER A 15 -0.85 -9.35 0.26
N ALA A 16 -0.51 -8.09 -0.01
CA ALA A 16 -1.40 -7.11 -0.64
C ALA A 16 -0.60 -6.07 -1.42
N ARG A 17 -1.25 -5.36 -2.34
CA ARG A 17 -0.70 -4.15 -2.96
C ARG A 17 -1.00 -2.93 -2.09
N LEU A 18 0.02 -2.11 -1.88
CA LEU A 18 0.00 -0.89 -1.11
C LEU A 18 0.42 0.27 -1.99
N ALA A 19 -0.50 1.21 -2.22
CA ALA A 19 -0.19 2.46 -2.88
C ALA A 19 0.23 3.54 -1.88
N ARG A 20 1.34 4.22 -2.15
CA ARG A 20 1.79 5.41 -1.43
C ARG A 20 1.59 6.63 -2.33
N VAL A 21 0.74 7.55 -1.89
CA VAL A 21 0.40 8.78 -2.60
C VAL A 21 0.81 9.95 -1.74
N PRO A 22 1.52 10.97 -2.25
CA PRO A 22 1.78 12.19 -1.50
C PRO A 22 0.46 12.80 -1.00
N ALA A 23 0.41 13.18 0.28
CA ALA A 23 -0.80 13.72 0.89
C ALA A 23 -1.24 15.08 0.31
N LYS A 24 -0.32 15.78 -0.36
CA LYS A 24 -0.54 17.09 -0.99
C LYS A 24 0.11 17.09 -2.37
N GLY A 25 -0.46 17.85 -3.29
CA GLY A 25 0.03 18.02 -4.65
C GLY A 25 -1.08 18.58 -5.55
N GLU A 26 -0.71 18.94 -6.78
CA GLU A 26 -1.70 19.38 -7.77
C GLU A 26 -2.69 18.23 -8.07
N PRO A 27 -3.96 18.53 -8.38
CA PRO A 27 -4.95 17.50 -8.75
C PRO A 27 -4.55 16.69 -10.00
N THR A 28 -3.73 17.28 -10.87
CA THR A 28 -3.22 16.65 -12.09
C THR A 28 -1.91 15.90 -11.88
N ASP A 29 -1.29 16.01 -10.70
CA ASP A 29 -0.07 15.28 -10.37
C ASP A 29 -0.43 13.86 -9.92
N LEU A 30 -0.29 12.91 -10.83
CA LEU A 30 -0.59 11.50 -10.62
C LEU A 30 0.57 10.73 -9.96
N SER A 31 1.59 11.41 -9.44
CA SER A 31 2.74 10.75 -8.83
C SER A 31 2.32 9.89 -7.63
N HIS A 32 2.69 8.62 -7.68
CA HIS A 32 2.48 7.66 -6.60
C HIS A 32 3.43 6.47 -6.77
N SER A 33 3.49 5.61 -5.77
CA SER A 33 4.12 4.30 -5.93
C SER A 33 3.16 3.18 -5.52
N ILE A 34 3.36 2.00 -6.08
CA ILE A 34 2.62 0.78 -5.75
C ILE A 34 3.65 -0.28 -5.40
N GLY A 35 3.62 -0.75 -4.15
CA GLY A 35 4.47 -1.82 -3.66
C GLY A 35 3.68 -3.05 -3.25
N THR A 36 4.29 -4.23 -3.35
CA THR A 36 3.80 -5.41 -2.66
C THR A 36 4.26 -5.38 -1.21
N ILE A 37 3.37 -5.68 -0.28
CA ILE A 37 3.71 -5.87 1.13
C ILE A 37 3.21 -7.25 1.57
N SER A 38 4.06 -7.96 2.30
CA SER A 38 3.82 -9.33 2.77
C SER A 38 3.89 -9.37 4.28
N PHE A 39 3.00 -10.15 4.90
CA PHE A 39 2.87 -10.29 6.34
C PHE A 39 2.90 -11.75 6.77
N ARG A 40 3.63 -12.02 7.86
CA ARG A 40 3.40 -13.19 8.70
C ARG A 40 2.57 -12.73 9.88
N CYS A 41 1.24 -12.71 9.71
CA CYS A 41 0.31 -12.09 10.65
C CYS A 41 0.51 -12.55 12.11
N ALA A 42 0.68 -13.85 12.32
CA ALA A 42 0.87 -14.44 13.65
C ALA A 42 2.25 -14.14 14.28
N ALA A 43 3.28 -13.94 13.46
CA ALA A 43 4.65 -13.65 13.92
C ALA A 43 4.92 -12.15 14.09
N ASN A 44 3.96 -11.28 13.74
CA ASN A 44 4.13 -9.84 13.71
C ASN A 44 5.35 -9.38 12.89
N GLN A 45 5.49 -9.94 11.67
CA GLN A 45 6.56 -9.58 10.75
C GLN A 45 5.99 -9.11 9.40
N SER A 46 6.68 -8.16 8.77
CA SER A 46 6.40 -7.69 7.42
C SER A 46 7.65 -7.78 6.55
N LYS A 47 7.44 -7.80 5.24
CA LYS A 47 8.47 -7.74 4.20
C LYS A 47 7.91 -6.91 3.05
N ALA A 48 8.66 -5.92 2.58
CA ALA A 48 8.40 -5.28 1.30
C ALA A 48 8.79 -6.22 0.14
N GLY A 49 8.07 -6.14 -0.96
CA GLY A 49 8.45 -6.76 -2.23
C GLY A 49 8.65 -5.68 -3.29
N GLU A 50 8.44 -6.05 -4.56
CA GLU A 50 8.53 -5.13 -5.68
C GLU A 50 7.74 -3.83 -5.46
N GLU A 51 8.37 -2.70 -5.80
CA GLU A 51 7.78 -1.38 -5.83
C GLU A 51 7.92 -0.72 -7.21
N VAL A 52 6.83 -0.13 -7.67
CA VAL A 52 6.72 0.60 -8.94
C VAL A 52 6.43 2.07 -8.66
N TYR A 53 7.21 2.96 -9.24
CA TYR A 53 7.04 4.40 -9.16
C TYR A 53 6.38 4.95 -10.42
N TYR A 54 5.38 5.81 -10.23
CA TYR A 54 4.66 6.51 -11.28
C TYR A 54 4.92 8.01 -11.17
N GLY A 55 5.16 8.65 -12.33
CA GLY A 55 5.42 10.08 -12.43
C GLY A 55 4.14 10.93 -12.45
N PRO A 56 4.28 12.27 -12.62
CA PRO A 56 3.14 13.19 -12.59
C PRO A 56 2.10 12.95 -13.68
N ASP A 57 2.51 12.37 -14.81
CA ASP A 57 1.65 11.97 -15.92
C ASP A 57 0.98 10.60 -15.70
N GLY A 58 1.30 9.93 -14.59
CA GLY A 58 0.83 8.58 -14.27
C GLY A 58 1.57 7.48 -15.03
N ALA A 59 2.63 7.79 -15.78
CA ALA A 59 3.47 6.80 -16.42
C ALA A 59 4.43 6.16 -15.43
N GLU A 60 4.65 4.85 -15.56
CA GLU A 60 5.69 4.14 -14.82
C GLU A 60 7.07 4.73 -15.15
N GLN A 61 7.82 5.08 -14.11
CA GLN A 61 9.16 5.66 -14.21
C GLN A 61 10.23 4.66 -13.81
N GLU A 62 9.97 3.92 -12.74
CA GLU A 62 10.94 3.02 -12.15
C GLU A 62 10.24 1.82 -11.50
N ARG A 63 10.93 0.69 -11.51
CA ARG A 63 10.51 -0.56 -10.88
C ARG A 63 11.70 -1.15 -10.15
N ILE A 64 11.54 -1.34 -8.85
CA ILE A 64 12.57 -1.81 -7.93
C ILE A 64 12.08 -3.11 -7.31
N ASP A 65 12.87 -4.18 -7.42
CA ASP A 65 12.59 -5.42 -6.70
C ASP A 65 13.24 -5.34 -5.31
N ASP A 66 12.45 -4.89 -4.34
CA ASP A 66 12.86 -4.77 -2.94
C ASP A 66 12.76 -6.14 -2.26
N GLY A 67 13.74 -7.00 -2.53
CA GLY A 67 13.86 -8.37 -2.03
C GLY A 67 14.24 -8.48 -0.55
N TYR A 68 13.66 -7.68 0.35
CA TYR A 68 14.03 -7.64 1.77
C TYR A 68 13.65 -8.91 2.55
N ASP A 69 14.21 -9.10 3.74
CA ASP A 69 13.78 -10.18 4.64
C ASP A 69 12.54 -9.80 5.44
N PHE A 70 11.94 -10.78 6.12
CA PHE A 70 10.86 -10.50 7.08
C PHE A 70 11.42 -9.88 8.35
N GLU A 71 10.98 -8.68 8.68
CA GLU A 71 11.38 -7.93 9.87
C GLU A 71 10.22 -7.75 10.85
N PRO A 72 10.48 -7.58 12.15
CA PRO A 72 9.45 -7.26 13.13
C PRO A 72 8.74 -5.95 12.82
N ILE A 73 7.40 -5.96 12.88
CA ILE A 73 6.60 -4.74 12.65
C ILE A 73 6.71 -3.82 13.86
N VAL A 74 7.30 -2.64 13.64
CA VAL A 74 7.39 -1.57 14.64
C VAL A 74 6.00 -1.00 14.93
N ARG A 75 5.69 -0.73 16.20
CA ARG A 75 4.41 -0.11 16.61
C ARG A 75 4.26 1.29 16.00
N ASN A 76 3.03 1.66 15.64
CA ASN A 76 2.67 2.94 15.03
C ASN A 76 3.40 3.23 13.70
N SER A 77 3.93 2.19 13.04
CA SER A 77 4.48 2.29 11.69
C SER A 77 3.40 2.13 10.63
N LEU A 78 3.70 2.50 9.39
CA LEU A 78 2.84 2.23 8.23
C LEU A 78 2.42 0.76 8.18
N ASP A 79 3.39 -0.15 8.31
CA ASP A 79 3.17 -1.59 8.28
C ASP A 79 2.24 -2.06 9.40
N SER A 80 2.28 -1.41 10.57
CA SER A 80 1.36 -1.72 11.67
C SER A 80 -0.10 -1.38 11.30
N PHE A 81 -0.35 -0.26 10.64
CA PHE A 81 -1.69 0.12 10.19
C PHE A 81 -2.15 -0.73 9.00
N VAL A 82 -1.25 -1.07 8.08
CA VAL A 82 -1.58 -1.94 6.94
C VAL A 82 -1.87 -3.36 7.41
N LYS A 83 -1.17 -3.86 8.43
CA LYS A 83 -1.45 -5.17 9.05
C LYS A 83 -2.88 -5.23 9.59
N GLU A 84 -3.37 -4.18 10.24
CA GLU A 84 -4.76 -4.15 10.74
C GLU A 84 -5.78 -4.34 9.61
N ILE A 85 -5.52 -3.77 8.43
CA ILE A 85 -6.37 -3.93 7.24
C ILE A 85 -6.26 -5.35 6.67
N VAL A 86 -5.02 -5.83 6.49
CA VAL A 86 -4.72 -7.08 5.76
C VAL A 86 -4.95 -8.33 6.60
N CYS A 87 -4.60 -8.31 7.89
CA CYS A 87 -4.66 -9.46 8.79
C CYS A 87 -5.88 -9.46 9.72
N GLU A 88 -6.47 -8.29 10.03
CA GLU A 88 -7.53 -8.14 11.05
C GLU A 88 -8.85 -7.62 10.48
N ASP A 89 -8.94 -7.45 9.17
CA ASP A 89 -10.13 -6.98 8.45
C ASP A 89 -10.65 -5.59 8.89
N LYS A 90 -9.80 -4.76 9.50
CA LYS A 90 -10.13 -3.40 9.94
C LYS A 90 -10.12 -2.42 8.77
N ARG A 91 -11.03 -2.62 7.83
CA ARG A 91 -11.16 -1.80 6.61
C ARG A 91 -11.92 -0.50 6.89
N GLY A 92 -11.48 0.59 6.26
CA GLY A 92 -12.19 1.87 6.30
C GLY A 92 -13.49 1.84 5.48
N THR A 93 -14.35 2.84 5.67
CA THR A 93 -15.62 2.99 4.93
C THR A 93 -15.46 3.73 3.60
N ALA A 94 -14.40 4.54 3.46
CA ALA A 94 -14.08 5.23 2.21
C ALA A 94 -13.30 4.29 1.28
N ALA A 95 -13.79 4.13 0.06
CA ALA A 95 -13.17 3.32 -0.99
C ALA A 95 -13.11 4.10 -2.30
N PHE A 96 -12.04 3.89 -3.05
CA PHE A 96 -11.85 4.47 -4.38
C PHE A 96 -11.55 3.34 -5.36
N PRO A 97 -12.14 3.35 -6.57
CA PRO A 97 -11.94 2.29 -7.55
C PRO A 97 -10.52 2.24 -8.12
N THR A 98 -9.82 3.38 -8.12
CA THR A 98 -8.42 3.50 -8.59
C THR A 98 -7.67 4.55 -7.80
N ILE A 99 -6.33 4.50 -7.83
CA ILE A 99 -5.48 5.56 -7.25
C ILE A 99 -5.70 6.91 -7.93
N ARG A 100 -5.92 6.90 -9.25
CA ARG A 100 -6.29 8.10 -10.00
C ARG A 100 -7.57 8.74 -9.45
N ALA A 101 -8.61 7.96 -9.20
CA ALA A 101 -9.85 8.47 -8.63
C ALA A 101 -9.67 9.09 -7.23
N PHE A 102 -8.77 8.51 -6.40
CA PHE A 102 -8.41 9.10 -5.11
C PHE A 102 -7.69 10.45 -5.26
N ILE A 103 -6.73 10.54 -6.20
CA ILE A 103 -5.99 11.78 -6.48
C ILE A 103 -6.92 12.87 -7.00
N GLU A 104 -7.79 12.53 -7.97
CA GLU A 104 -8.76 13.45 -8.58
C GLU A 104 -9.82 13.92 -7.57
N ALA A 105 -10.15 13.11 -6.56
CA ALA A 105 -11.00 13.51 -5.44
C ALA A 105 -10.33 14.47 -4.44
N GLY A 106 -9.08 14.88 -4.70
CA GLY A 106 -8.35 15.83 -3.85
C GLY A 106 -7.64 15.18 -2.66
N ARG A 107 -7.35 13.87 -2.73
CA ARG A 107 -6.62 13.13 -1.69
C ARG A 107 -7.28 13.29 -0.30
N PRO A 108 -8.58 12.95 -0.16
CA PRO A 108 -9.32 13.18 1.08
C PRO A 108 -8.66 12.45 2.26
N ASP A 109 -8.59 13.15 3.40
CA ASP A 109 -8.11 12.57 4.66
C ASP A 109 -9.12 11.53 5.17
N SER A 110 -8.65 10.55 5.93
CA SER A 110 -9.51 9.49 6.49
C SER A 110 -10.19 9.90 7.81
N ARG A 111 -10.30 11.20 8.08
CA ARG A 111 -10.91 11.76 9.30
C ARG A 111 -12.38 12.10 9.12
#